data_AF-A0A1I0D2P0-F1
#
_entry.id   AF-A0A1I0D2P0-F1
#
_cell.length_a   1.000
_cell.length_b   1.000
_cell.length_c   1.000
_cell.angle_alpha   90.00
_cell.angle_beta   90.00
_cell.angle_gamma   90.00
#
_symmetry.space_group_name_H-M   'P 1'
#
loop_
_entity.id
_entity.type
_entity.pdbx_description
1 polymer ?
#
loop_
_entity_poly.entity_id
_entity_poly.type
_entity_poly.pdbx_seq_one_letter_code
_entity_poly.pdbx_strand_id
1 'polypeptide(L)'
;MRQIRSYLPSLAATAGVVASLLAIPAGAVTFTPTNLVTDDQLAHAAQITDTGLKNAWGMSYAPGGPFWVSSTDGGTVRLYGVNPATQATVQRPLTVSIPGEGSVTGQVFNSTSSFGDNRFLFVSEDGTVSGWRPTLGTTGLIPAETLVSASSNNSYKGAAIGNTGGHDYLYAANFKAGTVDVHKGDVGAPSLSGSFIDPGLPSGYAPFNVQNLNGSLYVTYALQNATKDDEVAGAGLGFVDQYTLNGDFVTRVASGGTLNAPWGLAVAPSSFGSAAGDLLVGNFGDGHINIYDPNTHTFLGQVLDANNHPVVIDGLWSISPGNDTMAGSSHLLYFTAGPDDETHGLFGVLTPVPEPSAYAMMLAGLGALTLLMRRRTLG
;
A
#
# COMPACT_ATOMS: atom_id res chain seq x y z
N MET A 1 78.86 -9.42 -49.61
CA MET A 1 79.58 -10.69 -49.38
C MET A 1 78.68 -11.62 -48.58
N ARG A 2 78.69 -12.91 -48.93
CA ARG A 2 77.92 -14.03 -48.36
C ARG A 2 78.12 -14.19 -46.84
N GLN A 3 77.07 -14.53 -46.09
CA GLN A 3 76.80 -15.85 -45.47
C GLN A 3 75.74 -15.72 -44.33
N ILE A 4 74.55 -16.33 -44.47
CA ILE A 4 74.05 -17.59 -43.85
C ILE A 4 73.94 -17.57 -42.30
N ARG A 5 72.71 -17.78 -41.78
CA ARG A 5 72.23 -18.75 -40.74
C ARG A 5 71.04 -18.15 -39.97
N SER A 6 69.77 -18.50 -40.23
CA SER A 6 69.00 -19.69 -39.77
C SER A 6 68.90 -19.84 -38.24
N TYR A 7 67.70 -19.67 -37.65
CA TYR A 7 66.88 -20.70 -36.97
C TYR A 7 65.84 -20.10 -35.97
N LEU A 8 64.56 -20.28 -36.32
CA LEU A 8 63.37 -20.71 -35.55
C LEU A 8 62.89 -19.98 -34.26
N PRO A 9 61.57 -20.01 -33.99
CA PRO A 9 60.84 -19.04 -33.16
C PRO A 9 60.59 -19.54 -31.73
N SER A 10 60.47 -18.62 -30.78
CA SER A 10 59.83 -18.87 -29.48
C SER A 10 58.42 -18.30 -29.48
N LEU A 11 57.43 -19.20 -29.49
CA LEU A 11 56.05 -18.93 -29.12
C LEU A 11 56.02 -18.37 -27.69
N ALA A 12 55.53 -17.15 -27.51
CA ALA A 12 54.98 -16.68 -26.24
C ALA A 12 53.46 -16.56 -26.42
N ALA A 13 52.74 -17.62 -26.05
CA ALA A 13 51.29 -17.60 -25.95
C ALA A 13 50.91 -16.86 -24.65
N THR A 14 50.64 -15.56 -24.75
CA THR A 14 49.96 -14.81 -23.68
C THR A 14 48.49 -15.22 -23.64
N ALA A 15 48.14 -16.08 -22.67
CA ALA A 15 46.75 -16.35 -22.32
C ALA A 15 46.14 -15.11 -21.66
N GLY A 16 45.42 -14.31 -22.43
CA GLY A 16 44.56 -13.25 -21.91
C GLY A 16 43.36 -13.87 -21.19
N VAL A 17 43.33 -13.80 -19.87
CA VAL A 17 42.12 -14.08 -19.10
C VAL A 17 41.18 -12.90 -19.28
N VAL A 18 40.20 -13.05 -20.17
CA VAL A 18 39.05 -12.15 -20.24
C VAL A 18 38.20 -12.46 -19.01
N ALA A 19 38.33 -11.64 -17.97
CA ALA A 19 37.40 -11.64 -16.85
C ALA A 19 36.12 -10.95 -17.32
N SER A 20 35.20 -11.72 -17.89
CA SER A 20 33.83 -11.28 -18.11
C SER A 20 33.20 -11.00 -16.75
N LEU A 21 33.11 -9.73 -16.35
CA LEU A 21 32.22 -9.31 -15.28
C LEU A 21 30.80 -9.62 -15.75
N LEU A 22 30.28 -10.78 -15.34
CA LEU A 22 28.84 -11.03 -15.34
C LEU A 22 28.25 -9.98 -14.40
N ALA A 23 27.67 -8.92 -14.97
CA ALA A 23 26.72 -8.10 -14.24
C ALA A 23 25.57 -9.03 -13.86
N ILE A 24 25.58 -9.52 -12.62
CA ILE A 24 24.42 -10.21 -12.06
C ILE A 24 23.34 -9.12 -12.03
N PRO A 25 22.22 -9.26 -12.75
CA PRO A 25 21.11 -8.33 -12.58
C PRO A 25 20.76 -8.33 -11.09
N ALA A 26 20.66 -7.14 -10.49
CA ALA A 26 20.09 -7.02 -9.16
C ALA A 26 18.70 -7.69 -9.23
N GLY A 27 18.52 -8.77 -8.47
CA GLY A 27 17.23 -9.46 -8.41
C GLY A 27 16.15 -8.51 -7.90
N ALA A 28 14.90 -8.79 -8.24
CA ALA A 28 13.77 -8.12 -7.61
C ALA A 28 13.82 -8.39 -6.10
N VAL A 29 13.69 -7.34 -5.28
CA VAL A 29 13.65 -7.49 -3.82
C VAL A 29 12.44 -8.34 -3.46
N THR A 30 12.66 -9.40 -2.69
CA THR A 30 11.59 -10.26 -2.18
C THR A 30 11.17 -9.82 -0.78
N PHE A 31 9.95 -10.16 -0.38
CA PHE A 31 9.34 -9.68 0.86
C PHE A 31 8.80 -10.83 1.70
N THR A 32 8.72 -10.61 3.00
CA THR A 32 8.04 -11.50 3.94
C THR A 32 6.96 -10.72 4.68
N PRO A 33 5.68 -11.15 4.61
CA PRO A 33 4.63 -10.59 5.46
C PRO A 33 4.83 -11.04 6.90
N THR A 34 4.68 -10.11 7.83
CA THR A 34 4.66 -10.37 9.27
C THR A 34 3.41 -9.74 9.87
N ASN A 35 2.61 -10.57 10.53
CA ASN A 35 1.39 -10.12 11.21
C ASN A 35 1.76 -9.44 12.53
N LEU A 36 1.28 -8.20 12.72
CA LEU A 36 1.54 -7.40 13.91
C LEU A 36 0.40 -7.49 14.91
N VAL A 37 -0.85 -7.41 14.43
CA VAL A 37 -2.06 -7.49 15.25
C VAL A 37 -3.09 -8.35 14.55
N THR A 38 -3.73 -9.25 15.30
CA THR A 38 -4.92 -9.99 14.87
C THR A 38 -5.96 -10.07 15.97
N ASP A 39 -7.23 -10.28 15.63
CA ASP A 39 -8.25 -10.70 16.59
C ASP A 39 -8.30 -12.23 16.79
N ASP A 40 -7.74 -13.02 15.86
CA ASP A 40 -7.68 -14.48 15.94
C ASP A 40 -6.26 -15.03 15.79
N GLN A 41 -5.62 -15.28 16.95
CA GLN A 41 -4.28 -15.87 17.01
C GLN A 41 -4.20 -17.32 16.54
N LEU A 42 -5.31 -18.05 16.49
CA LEU A 42 -5.30 -19.45 16.07
C LEU A 42 -5.16 -19.55 14.54
N ALA A 43 -5.89 -18.71 13.81
CA ALA A 43 -5.83 -18.64 12.35
C ALA A 43 -4.68 -17.76 11.85
N HIS A 44 -4.44 -16.62 12.50
CA HIS A 44 -3.58 -15.53 11.97
C HIS A 44 -2.51 -15.07 12.95
N ALA A 45 -1.65 -15.98 13.41
CA ALA A 45 -0.64 -15.70 14.45
C ALA A 45 0.10 -14.36 14.24
N ALA A 46 0.06 -13.47 15.23
CA ALA A 46 0.58 -12.10 15.18
C ALA A 46 1.31 -11.73 16.48
N GLN A 47 2.06 -10.61 16.48
CA GLN A 47 2.80 -10.16 17.68
C GLN A 47 1.91 -9.89 18.89
N ILE A 48 0.74 -9.28 18.69
CA ILE A 48 -0.25 -9.02 19.74
C ILE A 48 -1.66 -9.37 19.27
N THR A 49 -2.56 -9.60 20.23
CA THR A 49 -3.98 -9.87 19.97
C THR A 49 -4.83 -8.67 20.34
N ASP A 50 -5.79 -8.33 19.50
CA ASP A 50 -6.83 -7.34 19.76
C ASP A 50 -8.17 -7.89 19.27
N THR A 51 -8.95 -8.46 20.19
CA THR A 51 -10.22 -9.15 19.86
C THR A 51 -11.26 -8.25 19.21
N GLY A 52 -11.04 -6.94 19.27
CA GLY A 52 -11.95 -6.01 18.64
C GLY A 52 -11.60 -5.69 17.19
N LEU A 53 -10.36 -5.94 16.74
CA LEU A 53 -9.90 -5.65 15.37
C LEU A 53 -10.55 -6.61 14.38
N LYS A 54 -11.79 -6.33 14.01
CA LYS A 54 -12.57 -7.03 12.99
C LYS A 54 -12.53 -6.27 11.68
N ASN A 55 -12.34 -6.97 10.56
CA ASN A 55 -12.22 -6.41 9.21
C ASN A 55 -11.34 -5.15 9.18
N ALA A 56 -10.02 -5.33 9.30
CA ALA A 56 -9.10 -4.19 9.35
C ALA A 56 -9.02 -3.54 7.97
N TRP A 57 -9.68 -2.39 7.81
CA TRP A 57 -9.94 -1.80 6.49
C TRP A 57 -9.01 -0.62 6.18
N GLY A 58 -9.40 0.61 6.51
CA GLY A 58 -8.60 1.80 6.26
C GLY A 58 -7.48 1.98 7.27
N MET A 59 -6.39 2.64 6.86
CA MET A 59 -5.25 2.99 7.71
C MET A 59 -4.81 4.44 7.47
N SER A 60 -4.50 5.17 8.54
CA SER A 60 -3.91 6.52 8.45
C SER A 60 -3.01 6.82 9.66
N TYR A 61 -2.25 7.92 9.62
CA TYR A 61 -1.50 8.42 10.77
C TYR A 61 -1.23 9.91 10.65
N ALA A 62 -1.05 10.57 11.79
CA ALA A 62 -0.50 11.91 11.86
C ALA A 62 1.05 11.85 11.79
N PRO A 63 1.73 12.94 11.38
CA PRO A 63 3.16 13.08 11.60
C PRO A 63 3.50 12.88 13.08
N GLY A 64 4.43 11.98 13.39
CA GLY A 64 4.77 11.63 14.78
C GLY A 64 3.80 10.66 15.47
N GLY A 65 2.62 10.42 14.89
CA GLY A 65 1.51 9.67 15.48
C GLY A 65 1.59 8.14 15.28
N PRO A 66 0.79 7.35 16.04
CA PRO A 66 0.62 5.91 15.78
C PRO A 66 -0.20 5.68 14.50
N PHE A 67 -0.25 4.44 14.04
CA PHE A 67 -1.26 4.02 13.08
C PHE A 67 -2.66 4.09 13.69
N TRP A 68 -3.61 4.59 12.92
CA TRP A 68 -5.04 4.48 13.13
C TRP A 68 -5.57 3.45 12.14
N VAL A 69 -6.35 2.48 12.60
CA VAL A 69 -6.85 1.36 11.79
C VAL A 69 -8.36 1.23 12.00
N SER A 70 -9.10 1.34 10.90
CA SER A 70 -10.56 1.17 10.87
C SER A 70 -10.87 -0.31 11.09
N SER A 71 -11.78 -0.59 12.00
CA SER A 71 -12.32 -1.92 12.26
C SER A 71 -13.81 -1.88 11.94
N THR A 72 -14.15 -2.24 10.70
CA THR A 72 -15.48 -2.03 10.10
C THR A 72 -16.56 -2.72 10.94
N ASP A 73 -16.44 -4.03 11.14
CA ASP A 73 -17.42 -4.82 11.91
C ASP A 73 -17.27 -4.64 13.43
N GLY A 74 -16.18 -3.99 13.85
CA GLY A 74 -15.95 -3.60 15.23
C GLY A 74 -16.56 -2.25 15.60
N GLY A 75 -17.11 -1.49 14.63
CA GLY A 75 -17.71 -0.18 14.89
C GLY A 75 -16.72 0.90 15.33
N THR A 76 -15.41 0.67 15.16
CA THR A 76 -14.37 1.42 15.87
C THR A 76 -13.12 1.68 15.04
N VAL A 77 -12.33 2.67 15.44
CA VAL A 77 -10.96 2.89 14.96
C VAL A 77 -10.00 2.67 16.13
N ARG A 78 -9.01 1.82 15.91
CA ARG A 78 -8.00 1.44 16.91
C ARG A 78 -6.64 1.98 16.54
N LEU A 79 -5.81 2.19 17.57
CA LEU A 79 -4.52 2.81 17.40
C LEU A 79 -3.39 1.87 17.80
N TYR A 80 -2.38 1.75 16.95
CA TYR A 80 -1.22 0.89 17.16
C TYR A 80 0.08 1.68 16.99
N GLY A 81 0.90 1.66 18.04
CA GLY A 81 2.28 2.11 17.95
C GLY A 81 3.16 0.99 17.44
N VAL A 82 3.94 1.24 16.39
CA VAL A 82 4.95 0.30 15.87
C VAL A 82 6.30 0.96 15.92
N ASN A 83 7.27 0.32 16.59
CA ASN A 83 8.64 0.83 16.64
C ASN A 83 9.29 0.71 15.23
N PRO A 84 9.92 1.78 14.70
CA PRO A 84 10.43 1.78 13.33
C PRO A 84 11.66 0.89 13.14
N ALA A 85 12.42 0.61 14.20
CA ALA A 85 13.63 -0.21 14.14
C ALA A 85 13.34 -1.69 14.43
N THR A 86 12.49 -1.96 15.42
CA THR A 86 12.26 -3.34 15.91
C THR A 86 10.92 -3.93 15.50
N GLN A 87 10.02 -3.11 14.93
CA GLN A 87 8.63 -3.47 14.63
C GLN A 87 7.81 -3.92 15.85
N ALA A 88 8.33 -3.69 17.06
CA ALA A 88 7.60 -4.00 18.29
C ALA A 88 6.29 -3.20 18.30
N THR A 89 5.19 -3.93 18.40
CA THR A 89 3.83 -3.39 18.28
C THR A 89 3.17 -3.27 19.65
N VAL A 90 2.52 -2.14 19.90
CA VAL A 90 1.75 -1.86 21.12
C VAL A 90 0.42 -1.21 20.78
N GLN A 91 -0.66 -1.71 21.36
CA GLN A 91 -1.95 -1.04 21.29
C GLN A 91 -1.94 0.25 22.12
N ARG A 92 -2.54 1.32 21.60
CA ARG A 92 -2.69 2.61 22.27
C ARG A 92 -4.02 2.68 23.01
N PRO A 93 -4.12 3.50 24.07
CA PRO A 93 -5.28 3.47 24.97
C PRO A 93 -6.52 4.20 24.43
N LEU A 94 -6.45 4.85 23.28
CA LEU A 94 -7.60 5.47 22.61
C LEU A 94 -8.20 4.49 21.62
N THR A 95 -9.52 4.31 21.71
CA THR A 95 -10.36 3.70 20.68
C THR A 95 -11.44 4.71 20.33
N VAL A 96 -11.65 4.96 19.05
CA VAL A 96 -12.73 5.86 18.60
C VAL A 96 -13.93 5.03 18.16
N SER A 97 -15.11 5.27 18.73
CA SER A 97 -16.36 4.65 18.27
C SER A 97 -17.00 5.50 17.18
N ILE A 98 -17.46 4.85 16.12
CA ILE A 98 -17.98 5.51 14.93
C ILE A 98 -19.51 5.61 15.01
N PRO A 99 -20.11 6.78 14.72
CA PRO A 99 -21.55 6.96 14.72
C PRO A 99 -22.22 6.25 13.54
N GLY A 100 -23.56 6.27 13.50
CA GLY A 100 -24.34 5.59 12.45
C GLY A 100 -24.38 4.09 12.70
N GLU A 101 -24.25 3.31 11.63
CA GLU A 101 -24.13 1.84 11.72
C GLU A 101 -22.74 1.39 12.21
N GLY A 102 -21.76 2.29 12.22
CA GLY A 102 -20.41 2.02 12.68
C GLY A 102 -19.50 1.35 11.65
N SER A 103 -19.98 1.08 10.43
CA SER A 103 -19.28 0.44 9.31
C SER A 103 -18.17 1.31 8.70
N VAL A 104 -17.16 1.63 9.50
CA VAL A 104 -16.05 2.52 9.14
C VAL A 104 -15.09 1.89 8.16
N THR A 105 -14.79 2.58 7.06
CA THR A 105 -13.90 2.09 6.00
C THR A 105 -12.67 2.98 5.85
N GLY A 106 -12.70 3.90 4.88
CA GLY A 106 -11.65 4.87 4.59
C GLY A 106 -11.48 5.92 5.69
N GLN A 107 -10.25 6.37 5.88
CA GLN A 107 -9.90 7.37 6.88
C GLN A 107 -8.68 8.18 6.48
N VAL A 108 -8.58 9.41 6.99
CA VAL A 108 -7.49 10.33 6.69
C VAL A 108 -7.11 11.17 7.90
N PHE A 109 -5.83 11.54 7.97
CA PHE A 109 -5.35 12.57 8.89
C PHE A 109 -5.57 13.96 8.29
N ASN A 110 -6.20 14.84 9.06
CA ASN A 110 -6.37 16.25 8.73
C ASN A 110 -5.33 17.12 9.46
N SER A 111 -4.44 17.72 8.68
CA SER A 111 -3.35 18.56 9.18
C SER A 111 -3.78 19.99 9.53
N THR A 112 -4.98 20.42 9.13
CA THR A 112 -5.44 21.81 9.27
C THR A 112 -6.56 21.94 10.32
N SER A 113 -7.23 23.09 10.35
CA SER A 113 -8.43 23.37 11.15
C SER A 113 -9.75 23.14 10.38
N SER A 114 -9.68 22.68 9.14
CA SER A 114 -10.87 22.35 8.35
C SER A 114 -11.70 21.26 9.03
N PHE A 115 -12.97 21.14 8.66
CA PHE A 115 -13.90 20.18 9.25
C PHE A 115 -14.05 20.34 10.78
N GLY A 116 -14.01 21.59 11.27
CA GLY A 116 -14.22 21.88 12.70
C GLY A 116 -13.11 21.34 13.60
N ASP A 117 -11.85 21.49 13.19
CA ASP A 117 -10.65 21.03 13.93
C ASP A 117 -10.55 19.51 14.14
N ASN A 118 -11.36 18.71 13.45
CA ASN A 118 -11.21 17.26 13.45
C ASN A 118 -9.88 16.87 12.81
N ARG A 119 -9.07 16.11 13.55
CA ARG A 119 -7.73 15.68 13.16
C ARG A 119 -7.74 14.36 12.41
N PHE A 120 -8.76 13.55 12.61
CA PHE A 120 -9.01 12.36 11.81
C PHE A 120 -10.44 12.42 11.30
N LEU A 121 -10.60 12.10 10.02
CA LEU A 121 -11.89 12.05 9.33
C LEU A 121 -12.10 10.62 8.85
N PHE A 122 -13.34 10.14 8.98
CA PHE A 122 -13.74 8.78 8.68
C PHE A 122 -14.95 8.79 7.75
N VAL A 123 -15.00 7.83 6.84
CA VAL A 123 -16.17 7.54 6.02
C VAL A 123 -16.66 6.12 6.31
N SER A 124 -17.97 5.90 6.12
CA SER A 124 -18.62 4.63 6.43
C SER A 124 -19.50 4.13 5.28
N GLU A 125 -19.77 2.82 5.27
CA GLU A 125 -20.62 2.18 4.26
C GLU A 125 -22.09 2.61 4.33
N ASP A 126 -22.53 3.18 5.44
CA ASP A 126 -23.86 3.80 5.58
C ASP A 126 -23.93 5.24 5.02
N GLY A 127 -22.81 5.75 4.49
CA GLY A 127 -22.69 7.11 3.96
C GLY A 127 -22.40 8.18 5.01
N THR A 128 -22.14 7.81 6.27
CA THR A 128 -21.75 8.75 7.32
C THR A 128 -20.33 9.29 7.05
N VAL A 129 -20.15 10.58 7.28
CA VAL A 129 -18.82 11.19 7.47
C VAL A 129 -18.71 11.63 8.92
N SER A 130 -17.66 11.22 9.61
CA SER A 130 -17.43 11.56 11.01
C SER A 130 -16.00 12.05 11.26
N GLY A 131 -15.78 12.69 12.40
CA GLY A 131 -14.50 13.24 12.77
C GLY A 131 -14.16 13.05 14.24
N TRP A 132 -12.86 12.99 14.54
CA TRP A 132 -12.36 13.03 15.90
C TRP A 132 -11.36 14.18 16.09
N ARG A 133 -11.46 14.87 17.24
CA ARG A 133 -10.47 15.85 17.72
C ARG A 133 -10.09 15.59 19.19
N PRO A 134 -8.88 15.98 19.62
CA PRO A 134 -8.40 15.69 20.98
C PRO A 134 -9.32 16.19 22.12
N THR A 135 -10.09 17.25 21.90
CA THR A 135 -11.03 17.79 22.91
C THR A 135 -12.19 16.84 23.23
N LEU A 136 -12.46 15.84 22.38
CA LEU A 136 -13.46 14.80 22.65
C LEU A 136 -12.95 13.76 23.66
N GLY A 137 -11.63 13.65 23.83
CA GLY A 137 -10.96 12.70 24.72
C GLY A 137 -9.88 11.91 24.00
N THR A 138 -8.81 11.54 24.73
CA THR A 138 -7.60 10.90 24.17
C THR A 138 -7.29 9.53 24.79
N THR A 139 -8.21 8.97 25.58
CA THR A 139 -8.03 7.70 26.30
C THR A 139 -9.39 7.07 26.57
N GLY A 140 -9.50 5.76 26.40
CA GLY A 140 -10.75 5.02 26.49
C GLY A 140 -11.51 4.97 25.16
N LEU A 141 -12.78 4.58 25.23
CA LEU A 141 -13.71 4.57 24.10
C LEU A 141 -14.33 5.95 23.94
N ILE A 142 -13.98 6.64 22.85
CA ILE A 142 -14.38 8.03 22.60
C ILE A 142 -15.24 8.11 21.33
N PRO A 143 -16.46 8.65 21.38
CA PRO A 143 -17.27 8.82 20.19
C PRO A 143 -16.70 9.90 19.26
N ALA A 144 -16.60 9.57 17.97
CA ALA A 144 -16.45 10.56 16.92
C ALA A 144 -17.74 11.39 16.77
N GLU A 145 -17.62 12.62 16.29
CA GLU A 145 -18.77 13.47 15.97
C GLU A 145 -19.19 13.28 14.51
N THR A 146 -20.50 13.28 14.25
CA THR A 146 -21.05 13.22 12.90
C THR A 146 -20.90 14.56 12.19
N LEU A 147 -20.28 14.54 11.01
CA LEU A 147 -20.13 15.70 10.13
C LEU A 147 -21.14 15.68 8.98
N VAL A 148 -21.43 14.50 8.45
CA VAL A 148 -22.47 14.23 7.45
C VAL A 148 -23.25 13.00 7.89
N SER A 149 -24.57 13.11 7.94
CA SER A 149 -25.45 12.01 8.35
C SER A 149 -25.52 10.90 7.29
N ALA A 150 -25.75 9.67 7.75
CA ALA A 150 -25.98 8.50 6.91
C ALA A 150 -27.04 8.74 5.82
N SER A 151 -26.87 8.04 4.70
CA SER A 151 -27.77 8.07 3.55
C SER A 151 -27.77 6.70 2.89
N SER A 152 -28.97 6.11 2.75
CA SER A 152 -29.13 4.80 2.10
C SER A 152 -28.69 4.75 0.64
N ASN A 153 -28.45 5.91 0.02
CA ASN A 153 -27.96 6.03 -1.36
C ASN A 153 -26.43 5.94 -1.45
N ASN A 154 -25.74 6.05 -0.33
CA ASN A 154 -24.28 6.13 -0.27
C ASN A 154 -23.72 4.84 0.33
N SER A 155 -22.54 4.46 -0.16
CA SER A 155 -21.67 3.49 0.51
C SER A 155 -20.23 3.91 0.26
N TYR A 156 -19.60 4.50 1.28
CA TYR A 156 -18.23 4.98 1.16
C TYR A 156 -17.27 3.85 1.49
N LYS A 157 -16.41 3.50 0.54
CA LYS A 157 -15.41 2.42 0.68
C LYS A 157 -14.00 2.94 0.96
N GLY A 158 -13.74 4.22 0.68
CA GLY A 158 -12.41 4.83 0.77
C GLY A 158 -12.46 6.35 0.82
N ALA A 159 -11.39 6.98 1.30
CA ALA A 159 -11.33 8.43 1.46
C ALA A 159 -9.92 9.01 1.26
N ALA A 160 -9.87 10.22 0.71
CA ALA A 160 -8.67 11.04 0.58
C ALA A 160 -8.96 12.47 1.05
N ILE A 161 -7.94 13.17 1.52
CA ILE A 161 -8.00 14.62 1.78
C ILE A 161 -7.02 15.35 0.87
N GLY A 162 -7.42 16.53 0.39
CA GLY A 162 -6.57 17.37 -0.45
C GLY A 162 -6.88 18.84 -0.30
N ASN A 163 -5.89 19.68 -0.59
CA ASN A 163 -6.02 21.12 -0.58
C ASN A 163 -5.93 21.66 -2.02
N THR A 164 -6.96 22.36 -2.48
CA THR A 164 -6.95 23.05 -3.78
C THR A 164 -7.60 24.43 -3.65
N GLY A 165 -6.99 25.43 -4.27
CA GLY A 165 -7.46 26.82 -4.17
C GLY A 165 -7.45 27.38 -2.73
N GLY A 166 -6.63 26.82 -1.84
CA GLY A 166 -6.55 27.24 -0.43
C GLY A 166 -7.63 26.64 0.49
N HIS A 167 -8.46 25.73 -0.03
CA HIS A 167 -9.50 25.04 0.73
C HIS A 167 -9.22 23.54 0.80
N ASP A 168 -9.56 22.93 1.94
CA ASP A 168 -9.49 21.48 2.10
C ASP A 168 -10.80 20.82 1.69
N TYR A 169 -10.66 19.67 1.03
CA TYR A 169 -11.77 18.83 0.61
C TYR A 169 -11.50 17.38 1.00
N LEU A 170 -12.55 16.71 1.45
CA LEU A 170 -12.57 15.26 1.66
C LEU A 170 -13.26 14.64 0.45
N TYR A 171 -12.55 13.73 -0.22
CA TYR A 171 -13.04 12.95 -1.34
C TYR A 171 -13.43 11.57 -0.81
N ALA A 172 -14.65 11.13 -1.08
CA ALA A 172 -15.16 9.83 -0.64
C ALA A 172 -15.55 8.97 -1.85
N ALA A 173 -15.00 7.77 -1.94
CA ALA A 173 -15.34 6.81 -2.98
C ALA A 173 -16.71 6.20 -2.68
N ASN A 174 -17.76 6.73 -3.32
CA ASN A 174 -19.14 6.28 -3.17
C ASN A 174 -19.42 5.12 -4.13
N PHE A 175 -19.16 3.92 -3.65
CA PHE A 175 -19.27 2.72 -4.46
C PHE A 175 -20.70 2.53 -4.95
N LYS A 176 -21.70 2.63 -4.06
CA LYS A 176 -23.11 2.43 -4.40
C LYS A 176 -23.63 3.38 -5.47
N ALA A 177 -23.27 4.67 -5.37
CA ALA A 177 -23.69 5.69 -6.33
C ALA A 177 -22.83 5.70 -7.61
N GLY A 178 -21.63 5.12 -7.59
CA GLY A 178 -20.68 5.18 -8.69
C GLY A 178 -20.02 6.56 -8.83
N THR A 179 -19.85 7.29 -7.73
CA THR A 179 -19.33 8.66 -7.72
C THR A 179 -18.16 8.82 -6.75
N VAL A 180 -17.34 9.84 -6.97
CA VAL A 180 -16.47 10.38 -5.92
C VAL A 180 -17.20 11.59 -5.34
N ASP A 181 -17.67 11.46 -4.11
CA ASP A 181 -18.38 12.54 -3.42
C ASP A 181 -17.37 13.49 -2.77
N VAL A 182 -17.69 14.79 -2.74
CA VAL A 182 -16.79 15.83 -2.23
C VAL A 182 -17.45 16.56 -1.07
N HIS A 183 -16.81 16.49 0.09
CA HIS A 183 -17.19 17.25 1.28
C HIS A 183 -16.24 18.42 1.49
N LYS A 184 -16.82 19.60 1.73
CA LYS A 184 -16.08 20.85 1.91
C LYS A 184 -15.59 20.99 3.34
N GLY A 185 -14.32 21.34 3.51
CA GLY A 185 -13.72 21.56 4.83
C GLY A 185 -14.23 22.81 5.55
N ASP A 186 -14.74 23.78 4.80
CA ASP A 186 -15.26 25.03 5.34
C ASP A 186 -16.42 25.57 4.50
N VAL A 187 -17.23 26.45 5.10
CA VAL A 187 -18.45 27.02 4.47
C VAL A 187 -18.12 27.89 3.25
N GLY A 188 -16.91 28.47 3.20
CA GLY A 188 -16.47 29.36 2.13
C GLY A 188 -15.94 28.63 0.90
N ALA A 189 -15.67 27.32 1.01
CA ALA A 189 -15.09 26.55 -0.07
C ALA A 189 -16.01 26.50 -1.31
N PRO A 190 -15.51 26.85 -2.51
CA PRO A 190 -16.28 26.72 -3.74
C PRO A 190 -16.59 25.25 -4.06
N SER A 191 -17.53 25.00 -4.97
CA SER A 191 -17.65 23.66 -5.55
C SER A 191 -16.51 23.44 -6.53
N LEU A 192 -15.98 22.22 -6.58
CA LEU A 192 -14.98 21.85 -7.57
C LEU A 192 -15.59 21.83 -8.97
N SER A 193 -14.77 22.10 -9.99
CA SER A 193 -15.21 22.18 -11.39
C SER A 193 -15.23 20.83 -12.10
N GLY A 194 -14.39 19.89 -11.67
CA GLY A 194 -14.30 18.56 -12.25
C GLY A 194 -15.39 17.62 -11.73
N SER A 195 -15.60 16.54 -12.45
CA SER A 195 -16.71 15.60 -12.21
C SER A 195 -16.27 14.21 -11.81
N PHE A 196 -14.96 13.92 -11.74
CA PHE A 196 -14.42 12.59 -11.44
C PHE A 196 -14.91 11.50 -12.41
N ILE A 197 -15.06 11.86 -13.70
CA ILE A 197 -15.54 10.96 -14.74
C ILE A 197 -14.38 10.60 -15.67
N ASP A 198 -14.09 9.30 -15.78
CA ASP A 198 -13.36 8.76 -16.93
C ASP A 198 -14.36 8.38 -18.03
N PRO A 199 -14.31 9.04 -19.21
CA PRO A 199 -15.21 8.72 -20.32
C PRO A 199 -15.00 7.32 -20.92
N GLY A 200 -13.87 6.65 -20.63
CA GLY A 200 -13.53 5.30 -21.05
C GLY A 200 -13.73 4.23 -19.98
N LEU A 201 -14.30 4.56 -18.81
CA LEU A 201 -14.62 3.55 -17.78
C LEU A 201 -15.79 2.67 -18.25
N PRO A 202 -15.62 1.33 -18.29
CA PRO A 202 -16.72 0.45 -18.62
C PRO A 202 -17.86 0.57 -17.60
N SER A 203 -19.10 0.40 -18.08
CA SER A 203 -20.29 0.43 -17.23
C SER A 203 -20.24 -0.66 -16.16
N GLY A 204 -20.73 -0.35 -14.96
CA GLY A 204 -20.79 -1.31 -13.84
C GLY A 204 -19.62 -1.20 -12.89
N TYR A 205 -18.57 -0.48 -13.25
CA TYR A 205 -17.46 -0.17 -12.36
C TYR A 205 -17.76 1.10 -11.55
N ALA A 206 -17.37 1.10 -10.28
CA ALA A 206 -17.59 2.20 -9.35
C ALA A 206 -16.33 2.47 -8.50
N PRO A 207 -16.12 3.72 -8.02
CA PRO A 207 -15.00 4.05 -7.15
C PRO A 207 -14.97 3.17 -5.90
N PHE A 208 -13.90 2.40 -5.73
CA PHE A 208 -13.69 1.48 -4.62
C PHE A 208 -12.74 2.05 -3.56
N ASN A 209 -11.77 2.85 -3.99
CA ASN A 209 -10.98 3.70 -3.10
C ASN A 209 -10.57 5.00 -3.80
N VAL A 210 -10.15 5.99 -3.02
CA VAL A 210 -9.49 7.20 -3.50
C VAL A 210 -8.33 7.54 -2.56
N GLN A 211 -7.16 7.83 -3.12
CA GLN A 211 -5.97 8.23 -2.36
C GLN A 211 -5.30 9.45 -2.98
N ASN A 212 -4.84 10.37 -2.13
CA ASN A 212 -4.04 11.53 -2.57
C ASN A 212 -2.56 11.17 -2.48
N LEU A 213 -1.94 10.89 -3.63
CA LEU A 213 -0.52 10.57 -3.74
C LEU A 213 0.19 11.72 -4.46
N ASN A 214 1.08 12.39 -3.74
CA ASN A 214 1.90 13.49 -4.28
C ASN A 214 1.08 14.61 -4.96
N GLY A 215 -0.13 14.91 -4.45
CA GLY A 215 -0.99 15.97 -4.97
C GLY A 215 -1.86 15.57 -6.17
N SER A 216 -1.89 14.29 -6.52
CA SER A 216 -2.85 13.72 -7.48
C SER A 216 -3.77 12.73 -6.78
N LEU A 217 -5.03 12.69 -7.21
CA LEU A 217 -5.99 11.70 -6.72
C LEU A 217 -5.91 10.46 -7.60
N TYR A 218 -5.59 9.33 -6.99
CA TYR A 218 -5.69 8.02 -7.62
C TYR A 218 -6.98 7.37 -7.13
N VAL A 219 -7.86 7.00 -8.07
CA VAL A 219 -9.14 6.36 -7.79
C VAL A 219 -9.08 4.95 -8.33
N THR A 220 -9.29 3.96 -7.47
CA THR A 220 -9.47 2.57 -7.92
C THR A 220 -10.93 2.31 -8.18
N TYR A 221 -11.22 1.44 -9.15
CA TYR A 221 -12.57 1.04 -9.50
C TYR A 221 -12.69 -0.48 -9.46
N ALA A 222 -13.73 -0.97 -8.80
CA ALA A 222 -14.12 -2.37 -8.79
C ALA A 222 -15.47 -2.56 -9.50
N LEU A 223 -15.70 -3.76 -10.04
CA LEU A 223 -16.98 -4.11 -10.65
C LEU A 223 -18.02 -4.27 -9.56
N GLN A 224 -19.18 -3.63 -9.69
CA GLN A 224 -20.29 -3.83 -8.76
C GLN A 224 -21.05 -5.12 -9.06
N ASN A 225 -21.56 -5.75 -8.01
CA ASN A 225 -22.60 -6.76 -8.13
C ASN A 225 -23.93 -6.13 -8.61
N ALA A 226 -24.96 -6.95 -8.81
CA ALA A 226 -26.25 -6.48 -9.33
C ALA A 226 -26.99 -5.53 -8.37
N THR A 227 -26.78 -5.67 -7.06
CA THR A 227 -27.40 -4.86 -5.99
C THR A 227 -26.63 -3.59 -5.67
N LYS A 228 -25.40 -3.44 -6.19
CA LYS A 228 -24.49 -2.31 -6.00
C LYS A 228 -24.04 -2.07 -4.55
N ASP A 229 -24.18 -3.07 -3.71
CA ASP A 229 -23.73 -3.06 -2.32
C ASP A 229 -22.33 -3.67 -2.14
N ASP A 230 -21.91 -4.50 -3.10
CA ASP A 230 -20.66 -5.25 -3.00
C ASP A 230 -19.94 -5.35 -4.35
N GLU A 231 -18.64 -5.60 -4.31
CA GLU A 231 -17.83 -5.84 -5.50
C GLU A 231 -17.97 -7.26 -6.03
N VAL A 232 -17.55 -7.44 -7.28
CA VAL A 232 -17.31 -8.76 -7.87
C VAL A 232 -15.81 -8.92 -8.02
N ALA A 233 -15.22 -9.77 -7.17
CA ALA A 233 -13.83 -10.16 -7.27
C ALA A 233 -13.59 -11.07 -8.49
N GLY A 234 -12.41 -10.93 -9.09
CA GLY A 234 -11.92 -11.73 -10.21
C GLY A 234 -10.79 -11.04 -10.96
N ALA A 235 -9.85 -11.82 -11.50
CA ALA A 235 -8.76 -11.29 -12.31
C ALA A 235 -9.31 -10.53 -13.53
N GLY A 236 -8.81 -9.30 -13.72
CA GLY A 236 -9.24 -8.40 -14.78
C GLY A 236 -10.41 -7.50 -14.39
N LEU A 237 -10.97 -7.64 -13.20
CA LEU A 237 -12.10 -6.85 -12.70
C LEU A 237 -11.59 -5.67 -11.86
N GLY A 238 -10.89 -4.75 -12.52
CA GLY A 238 -10.47 -3.53 -11.86
C GLY A 238 -9.85 -2.50 -12.79
N PHE A 239 -9.88 -1.24 -12.35
CA PHE A 239 -9.22 -0.12 -13.00
C PHE A 239 -8.61 0.82 -11.97
N VAL A 240 -7.64 1.63 -12.39
CA VAL A 240 -7.09 2.73 -11.60
C VAL A 240 -6.98 3.95 -12.50
N ASP A 241 -7.54 5.07 -12.06
CA ASP A 241 -7.48 6.36 -12.77
C ASP A 241 -6.78 7.40 -11.90
N GLN A 242 -6.17 8.38 -12.59
CA GLN A 242 -5.61 9.57 -11.97
C GLN A 242 -6.48 10.78 -12.30
N TYR A 243 -6.76 11.58 -11.28
CA TYR A 243 -7.48 12.84 -11.34
C TYR A 243 -6.66 13.97 -10.70
N THR A 244 -6.95 15.20 -11.11
CA THR A 244 -6.51 16.39 -10.37
C THR A 244 -7.30 16.51 -9.07
N LEU A 245 -6.82 17.32 -8.12
CA LEU A 245 -7.59 17.65 -6.91
C LEU A 245 -8.89 18.42 -7.20
N ASN A 246 -9.04 18.99 -8.40
CA ASN A 246 -10.30 19.61 -8.84
C ASN A 246 -11.29 18.59 -9.42
N GLY A 247 -10.90 17.31 -9.55
CA GLY A 247 -11.73 16.24 -10.11
C GLY A 247 -11.68 16.12 -11.64
N ASP A 248 -10.68 16.73 -12.28
CA ASP A 248 -10.49 16.59 -13.73
C ASP A 248 -9.74 15.29 -14.01
N PHE A 249 -10.23 14.50 -14.96
CA PHE A 249 -9.55 13.27 -15.39
C PHE A 249 -8.21 13.59 -16.03
N VAL A 250 -7.16 12.92 -15.56
CA VAL A 250 -5.81 13.04 -16.12
C VAL A 250 -5.55 11.88 -17.06
N THR A 251 -5.65 10.64 -16.57
CA THR A 251 -5.39 9.43 -17.36
C THR A 251 -5.86 8.18 -16.65
N ARG A 252 -6.12 7.14 -17.44
CA ARG A 252 -6.20 5.74 -16.98
C ARG A 252 -4.79 5.26 -16.67
N VAL A 253 -4.57 4.80 -15.45
CA VAL A 253 -3.28 4.27 -14.98
C VAL A 253 -3.21 2.76 -15.21
N ALA A 254 -4.24 2.01 -14.85
CA ALA A 254 -4.22 0.56 -15.00
C ALA A 254 -5.60 0.02 -15.39
N SER A 255 -5.62 -1.02 -16.24
CA SER A 255 -6.86 -1.60 -16.78
C SER A 255 -6.82 -3.13 -16.78
N GLY A 256 -7.74 -3.76 -16.04
CA GLY A 256 -7.90 -5.20 -15.97
C GLY A 256 -6.58 -5.94 -15.70
N GLY A 257 -6.30 -6.99 -16.47
CA GLY A 257 -5.10 -7.80 -16.30
C GLY A 257 -5.06 -8.49 -14.93
N THR A 258 -4.09 -8.14 -14.10
CA THR A 258 -3.95 -8.66 -12.74
C THR A 258 -4.75 -7.88 -11.70
N LEU A 259 -5.44 -6.80 -12.07
CA LEU A 259 -6.31 -6.08 -11.14
C LEU A 259 -7.52 -6.94 -10.77
N ASN A 260 -7.82 -6.97 -9.47
CA ASN A 260 -8.88 -7.79 -8.89
C ASN A 260 -9.45 -7.07 -7.66
N ALA A 261 -10.56 -6.34 -7.86
CA ALA A 261 -11.11 -5.42 -6.85
C ALA A 261 -10.02 -4.55 -6.18
N PRO A 262 -9.28 -3.71 -6.95
CA PRO A 262 -8.13 -2.98 -6.41
C PRO A 262 -8.57 -1.94 -5.39
N TRP A 263 -7.93 -1.91 -4.22
CA TRP A 263 -8.24 -0.94 -3.15
C TRP A 263 -7.00 -0.25 -2.62
N GLY A 264 -5.97 -1.01 -2.23
CA GLY A 264 -4.74 -0.47 -1.66
C GLY A 264 -3.96 0.36 -2.68
N LEU A 265 -3.51 1.55 -2.29
CA LEU A 265 -2.68 2.42 -3.13
C LEU A 265 -1.55 3.02 -2.29
N ALA A 266 -0.31 2.87 -2.76
CA ALA A 266 0.85 3.49 -2.13
C ALA A 266 1.95 3.77 -3.16
N VAL A 267 2.83 4.71 -2.83
CA VAL A 267 4.14 4.81 -3.51
C VAL A 267 5.10 3.86 -2.83
N ALA A 268 5.77 3.02 -3.61
CA ALA A 268 6.71 2.03 -3.11
C ALA A 268 7.86 2.70 -2.34
N PRO A 269 8.13 2.29 -1.08
CA PRO A 269 9.19 2.88 -0.29
C PRO A 269 10.58 2.49 -0.82
N SER A 270 11.62 3.19 -0.35
CA SER A 270 13.01 3.01 -0.82
C SER A 270 13.56 1.58 -0.66
N SER A 271 12.98 0.75 0.21
CA SER A 271 13.38 -0.65 0.37
C SER A 271 12.96 -1.56 -0.79
N PHE A 272 12.10 -1.10 -1.69
CA PHE A 272 11.60 -1.87 -2.84
C PHE A 272 12.60 -1.97 -4.00
N GLY A 273 13.85 -1.53 -3.79
CA GLY A 273 14.92 -1.67 -4.76
C GLY A 273 14.60 -0.93 -6.06
N SER A 274 14.58 -1.65 -7.19
CA SER A 274 14.25 -1.07 -8.49
C SER A 274 12.82 -0.54 -8.58
N ALA A 275 11.91 -1.04 -7.74
CA ALA A 275 10.52 -0.58 -7.72
C ALA A 275 10.30 0.62 -6.80
N ALA A 276 11.33 1.14 -6.13
CA ALA A 276 11.18 2.30 -5.25
C ALA A 276 10.67 3.52 -6.04
N GLY A 277 9.59 4.15 -5.55
CA GLY A 277 8.91 5.25 -6.23
C GLY A 277 7.81 4.84 -7.21
N ASP A 278 7.66 3.54 -7.50
CA ASP A 278 6.57 3.04 -8.34
C ASP A 278 5.23 3.04 -7.62
N LEU A 279 4.14 3.01 -8.40
CA LEU A 279 2.80 2.89 -7.86
C LEU A 279 2.52 1.42 -7.50
N LEU A 280 2.20 1.19 -6.23
CA LEU A 280 1.71 -0.09 -5.73
C LEU A 280 0.18 -0.08 -5.72
N VAL A 281 -0.41 -1.14 -6.25
CA VAL A 281 -1.87 -1.36 -6.24
C VAL A 281 -2.17 -2.71 -5.57
N GLY A 282 -2.71 -2.67 -4.36
CA GLY A 282 -3.16 -3.83 -3.61
C GLY A 282 -4.56 -4.27 -4.05
N ASN A 283 -4.69 -5.54 -4.38
CA ASN A 283 -5.96 -6.18 -4.74
C ASN A 283 -6.63 -6.75 -3.49
N PHE A 284 -7.87 -6.35 -3.23
CA PHE A 284 -8.68 -7.00 -2.21
C PHE A 284 -9.00 -8.45 -2.59
N GLY A 285 -9.41 -8.68 -3.83
CA GLY A 285 -9.98 -9.96 -4.25
C GLY A 285 -9.00 -11.14 -4.43
N ASP A 286 -7.69 -10.92 -4.39
CA ASP A 286 -6.69 -12.00 -4.36
C ASP A 286 -5.50 -11.74 -3.43
N GLY A 287 -5.45 -10.57 -2.77
CA GLY A 287 -4.40 -10.25 -1.83
C GLY A 287 -3.03 -9.92 -2.43
N HIS A 288 -2.93 -9.84 -3.77
CA HIS A 288 -1.68 -9.51 -4.44
C HIS A 288 -1.44 -7.99 -4.49
N ILE A 289 -0.16 -7.60 -4.63
CA ILE A 289 0.23 -6.19 -4.81
C ILE A 289 0.91 -6.04 -6.17
N ASN A 290 0.26 -5.34 -7.08
CA ASN A 290 0.73 -5.02 -8.43
C ASN A 290 1.65 -3.79 -8.40
N ILE A 291 2.64 -3.74 -9.29
CA ILE A 291 3.63 -2.66 -9.41
C ILE A 291 3.47 -2.02 -10.79
N TYR A 292 3.31 -0.70 -10.83
CA TYR A 292 3.19 0.08 -12.06
C TYR A 292 4.20 1.23 -12.08
N ASP A 293 4.87 1.41 -13.22
CA ASP A 293 5.72 2.58 -13.44
C ASP A 293 4.88 3.86 -13.36
N PRO A 294 5.26 4.87 -12.56
CA PRO A 294 4.40 6.00 -12.24
C PRO A 294 4.29 7.02 -13.38
N ASN A 295 5.11 6.90 -14.43
CA ASN A 295 5.13 7.84 -15.56
C ASN A 295 4.54 7.21 -16.82
N THR A 296 4.90 5.96 -17.10
CA THR A 296 4.47 5.22 -18.28
C THR A 296 3.23 4.36 -18.01
N HIS A 297 2.91 4.13 -16.73
CA HIS A 297 1.84 3.25 -16.27
C HIS A 297 1.97 1.80 -16.74
N THR A 298 3.18 1.40 -17.11
CA THR A 298 3.49 0.03 -17.51
C THR A 298 3.43 -0.88 -16.28
N PHE A 299 2.75 -2.03 -16.40
CA PHE A 299 2.80 -3.07 -15.38
C PHE A 299 4.20 -3.69 -15.33
N LEU A 300 4.83 -3.65 -14.15
CA LEU A 300 6.20 -4.11 -13.92
C LEU A 300 6.28 -5.48 -13.24
N GLY A 301 5.15 -5.97 -12.71
CA GLY A 301 5.06 -7.23 -12.00
C GLY A 301 4.27 -7.10 -10.70
N GLN A 302 4.43 -8.10 -9.83
CA GLN A 302 3.83 -8.12 -8.49
C GLN A 302 4.93 -8.20 -7.43
N VAL A 303 4.63 -7.74 -6.22
CA VAL A 303 5.52 -7.91 -5.06
C VAL A 303 5.70 -9.41 -4.80
N LEU A 304 6.94 -9.87 -4.74
CA LEU A 304 7.28 -11.29 -4.63
C LEU A 304 7.71 -11.68 -3.22
N ASP A 305 7.43 -12.92 -2.84
CA ASP A 305 7.90 -13.56 -1.63
C ASP A 305 9.31 -14.16 -1.80
N ALA A 306 9.89 -14.71 -0.73
CA ALA A 306 11.21 -15.33 -0.76
C ALA A 306 11.34 -16.54 -1.72
N ASN A 307 10.22 -17.10 -2.18
CA ASN A 307 10.16 -18.21 -3.13
C ASN A 307 9.92 -17.73 -4.58
N ASN A 308 9.90 -16.40 -4.82
CA ASN A 308 9.55 -15.76 -6.09
C ASN A 308 8.11 -15.99 -6.54
N HIS A 309 7.19 -16.22 -5.60
CA HIS A 309 5.75 -16.18 -5.86
C HIS A 309 5.18 -14.81 -5.49
N PRO A 310 4.10 -14.35 -6.13
CA PRO A 310 3.41 -13.17 -5.66
C PRO A 310 3.02 -13.31 -4.18
N VAL A 311 3.28 -12.28 -3.39
CA VAL A 311 2.79 -12.19 -2.01
C VAL A 311 1.26 -12.27 -2.03
N VAL A 312 0.69 -13.00 -1.07
CA VAL A 312 -0.75 -13.11 -0.85
C VAL A 312 -1.05 -12.67 0.57
N ILE A 313 -1.93 -11.68 0.70
CA ILE A 313 -2.52 -11.24 1.96
C ILE A 313 -4.04 -11.35 1.78
N ASP A 314 -4.65 -12.38 2.35
CA ASP A 314 -6.10 -12.60 2.23
C ASP A 314 -6.89 -11.39 2.74
N GLY A 315 -7.87 -10.91 1.95
CA GLY A 315 -8.67 -9.72 2.24
C GLY A 315 -7.88 -8.41 2.32
N LEU A 316 -6.84 -8.21 1.51
CA LEU A 316 -5.97 -7.03 1.54
C LEU A 316 -6.74 -5.71 1.28
N TRP A 317 -6.75 -4.82 2.28
CA TRP A 317 -7.30 -3.48 2.16
C TRP A 317 -6.19 -2.43 1.96
N SER A 318 -5.75 -1.78 3.04
CA SER A 318 -4.83 -0.66 2.96
C SER A 318 -3.39 -1.11 2.85
N ILE A 319 -2.60 -0.32 2.12
CA ILE A 319 -1.14 -0.36 2.14
C ILE A 319 -0.60 1.05 2.36
N SER A 320 0.41 1.21 3.19
CA SER A 320 1.06 2.50 3.40
C SER A 320 2.48 2.34 3.92
N PRO A 321 3.44 3.20 3.51
CA PRO A 321 4.67 3.39 4.25
C PRO A 321 4.40 3.84 5.70
N GLY A 322 5.40 3.69 6.57
CA GLY A 322 5.38 4.25 7.92
C GLY A 322 5.82 5.71 8.01
N ASN A 323 6.00 6.21 9.24
CA ASN A 323 6.36 7.62 9.50
C ASN A 323 7.66 7.84 10.28
N ASP A 324 8.50 6.81 10.42
CA ASP A 324 9.76 6.79 11.17
C ASP A 324 9.65 7.18 12.66
N THR A 325 8.43 7.12 13.21
CA THR A 325 8.15 7.47 14.61
C THR A 325 7.27 6.42 15.28
N MET A 326 5.99 6.71 15.57
CA MET A 326 5.08 5.75 16.19
C MET A 326 4.32 4.90 15.17
N ALA A 327 4.36 5.21 13.88
CA ALA A 327 3.75 4.43 12.81
C ALA A 327 4.83 3.72 11.99
N GLY A 328 5.79 3.06 12.65
CA GLY A 328 6.76 2.21 11.97
C GLY A 328 7.71 2.95 11.03
N SER A 329 8.49 2.20 10.26
CA SER A 329 9.51 2.74 9.34
C SER A 329 8.89 3.19 8.02
N SER A 330 9.25 4.37 7.53
CA SER A 330 8.88 4.84 6.18
C SER A 330 9.50 4.00 5.07
N HIS A 331 10.47 3.15 5.39
CA HIS A 331 11.12 2.25 4.44
C HIS A 331 10.34 0.93 4.28
N LEU A 332 9.36 0.63 5.12
CA LEU A 332 8.58 -0.61 5.05
C LEU A 332 7.16 -0.33 4.57
N LEU A 333 6.48 -1.35 4.04
CA LEU A 333 5.07 -1.25 3.67
C LEU A 333 4.21 -1.96 4.70
N TYR A 334 3.33 -1.22 5.36
CA TYR A 334 2.35 -1.74 6.31
C TYR A 334 1.05 -2.04 5.58
N PHE A 335 0.31 -3.03 6.06
CA PHE A 335 -0.96 -3.43 5.45
C PHE A 335 -2.03 -3.70 6.48
N THR A 336 -3.29 -3.53 6.08
CA THR A 336 -4.47 -3.99 6.80
C THR A 336 -5.23 -4.98 5.93
N ALA A 337 -5.92 -5.93 6.56
CA ALA A 337 -6.70 -6.92 5.84
C ALA A 337 -7.89 -7.44 6.66
N GLY A 338 -8.93 -7.88 5.94
CA GLY A 338 -10.07 -8.62 6.45
C GLY A 338 -10.05 -10.07 5.96
N PRO A 339 -9.22 -10.96 6.54
CA PRO A 339 -9.15 -12.35 6.10
C PRO A 339 -10.41 -13.15 6.47
N ASP A 340 -10.56 -14.32 5.83
CA ASP A 340 -11.67 -15.25 6.01
C ASP A 340 -13.04 -14.59 5.79
N ASP A 341 -13.26 -14.08 4.58
CA ASP A 341 -14.48 -13.35 4.19
C ASP A 341 -14.79 -12.20 5.18
N GLU A 342 -13.75 -11.40 5.48
CA GLU A 342 -13.78 -10.21 6.33
C GLU A 342 -14.16 -10.44 7.81
N THR A 343 -14.38 -11.68 8.23
CA THR A 343 -14.82 -12.00 9.59
C THR A 343 -13.77 -11.70 10.68
N HIS A 344 -12.52 -11.57 10.26
CA HIS A 344 -11.36 -11.29 11.09
C HIS A 344 -10.64 -10.02 10.65
N GLY A 345 -9.76 -9.49 11.49
CA GLY A 345 -8.95 -8.32 11.15
C GLY A 345 -7.47 -8.58 11.39
N LEU A 346 -6.67 -8.09 10.45
CA LEU A 346 -5.24 -8.26 10.42
C LEU A 346 -4.55 -6.93 10.13
N PHE A 347 -3.55 -6.58 10.94
CA PHE A 347 -2.63 -5.48 10.66
C PHE A 347 -1.21 -6.04 10.64
N GLY A 348 -0.45 -5.74 9.59
CA GLY A 348 0.84 -6.34 9.33
C GLY A 348 1.84 -5.44 8.63
N VAL A 349 3.01 -6.00 8.34
CA VAL A 349 4.09 -5.32 7.63
C VAL A 349 4.78 -6.28 6.65
N LEU A 350 5.18 -5.74 5.49
CA LEU A 350 6.04 -6.41 4.53
C LEU A 350 7.48 -5.94 4.73
N THR A 351 8.36 -6.90 5.00
CA THR A 351 9.79 -6.64 5.19
C THR A 351 10.60 -7.19 4.03
N PRO A 352 11.56 -6.43 3.46
CA PRO A 352 12.44 -6.94 2.43
C PRO A 352 13.29 -8.07 3.01
N VAL A 353 13.43 -9.16 2.27
CA VAL A 353 14.34 -10.26 2.59
C VAL A 353 15.74 -9.82 2.12
N PRO A 354 16.73 -9.71 3.03
CA PRO A 354 18.07 -9.35 2.62
C PRO A 354 18.61 -10.38 1.65
N GLU A 355 19.00 -9.95 0.44
CA GLU A 355 19.79 -10.79 -0.46
C GLU A 355 21.04 -11.28 0.30
N PRO A 356 21.45 -12.56 0.18
CA PRO A 356 22.78 -12.96 0.60
C PRO A 356 23.75 -12.07 -0.16
N SER A 357 24.35 -11.10 0.54
CA SER A 357 25.09 -10.01 -0.11
C SER A 357 25.99 -10.59 -1.19
N ALA A 358 25.93 -10.05 -2.40
CA ALA A 358 26.76 -10.53 -3.51
C ALA A 358 28.25 -10.63 -3.12
N TYR A 359 28.68 -9.85 -2.12
CA TYR A 359 29.97 -9.96 -1.44
C TYR A 359 30.21 -11.29 -0.72
N ALA A 360 29.25 -11.81 0.05
CA ALA A 360 29.37 -13.11 0.71
C ALA A 360 29.48 -14.26 -0.30
N MET A 361 28.69 -14.21 -1.38
CA MET A 361 28.74 -15.19 -2.47
C MET A 361 30.03 -15.06 -3.30
N MET A 362 30.50 -13.83 -3.56
CA MET A 362 31.77 -13.57 -4.26
C MET A 362 32.98 -14.04 -3.43
N LEU A 363 32.99 -13.77 -2.12
CA LEU A 363 34.04 -14.23 -1.21
C LEU A 363 34.06 -15.76 -1.10
N ALA A 364 32.88 -16.40 -1.02
CA ALA A 364 32.77 -17.85 -1.07
C ALA A 364 33.30 -18.42 -2.40
N GLY A 365 32.96 -17.79 -3.53
CA GLY A 365 33.45 -18.16 -4.87
C GLY A 365 34.96 -18.03 -5.02
N LEU A 366 35.54 -16.92 -4.56
CA LEU A 366 37.01 -16.71 -4.53
C LEU A 366 37.71 -17.71 -3.59
N GLY A 367 37.10 -18.03 -2.45
CA GLY A 367 37.56 -19.07 -1.54
C GLY A 367 37.58 -20.47 -2.18
N ALA A 368 36.55 -20.81 -2.95
CA ALA A 368 36.49 -22.07 -3.70
C ALA A 368 37.54 -22.14 -4.83
N LEU A 369 37.74 -21.04 -5.57
CA LEU A 369 38.75 -20.96 -6.63
C LEU A 369 40.17 -21.13 -6.10
N THR A 370 40.49 -20.48 -4.97
CA THR A 370 41.81 -20.59 -4.34
C THR A 370 42.08 -22.00 -3.80
N LEU A 371 41.07 -22.69 -3.25
CA LEU A 371 41.15 -24.11 -2.87
C LEU A 371 41.39 -25.05 -4.06
N LEU A 372 40.72 -24.81 -5.19
CA LEU A 372 40.89 -25.60 -6.42
C LEU A 372 42.28 -25.39 -7.04
N MET A 373 42.79 -24.15 -7.04
CA MET A 373 44.15 -23.84 -7.50
C MET A 373 45.22 -24.47 -6.61
N ARG A 374 44.99 -24.52 -5.29
CA ARG A 374 45.89 -25.17 -4.32
C ARG A 374 45.91 -26.70 -4.46
N ARG A 375 44.79 -27.33 -4.82
CA ARG A 375 44.74 -28.78 -5.09
C ARG A 375 45.46 -29.19 -6.38
N ARG A 376 45.45 -28.34 -7.40
CA ARG A 376 46.13 -28.62 -8.69
C ARG A 376 47.66 -28.45 -8.63
N THR A 377 48.18 -27.76 -7.63
CA THR A 377 49.62 -27.54 -7.43
C THR A 377 50.27 -28.61 -6.54
N LEU A 378 49.47 -29.50 -5.95
CA LEU A 378 49.92 -30.57 -5.06
C LEU A 378 49.76 -31.99 -5.68
N GLY A 379 49.49 -32.07 -6.98
CA GLY A 379 49.30 -33.32 -7.73
C GLY A 379 50.38 -33.57 -8.77
#